data_AF-A0AA97HMN7-F1
#
_entry.id   AF-A0AA97HMN7-F1
#
_cell.length_a   1.000
_cell.length_b   1.000
_cell.length_c   1.000
_cell.angle_alpha   90.00
_cell.angle_beta   90.00
_cell.angle_gamma   90.00
#
_symmetry.space_group_name_H-M   'P 1'
#
loop_
_entity.id
_entity.type
_entity.pdbx_description
1 polymer ?
#
loop_
_entity_poly.entity_id
_entity_poly.type
_entity_poly.pdbx_seq_one_letter_code
_entity_poly.pdbx_strand_id
1 'polypeptide(L)'
;MKYFFLSDGWVTGRVWEFGGLWNEIGWQRKPHMRRLNLSIQEQGETLWLYQVEETVLMVEVKPENEIGSPIGQVVLKRLITAEQVIDRLCAANSDMANENLHEKA
;
A
#
# COMPACT_ATOMS: atom_id res chain seq x y z
N MET A 1 -6.25 9.32 9.41
CA MET A 1 -5.16 8.54 8.78
C MET A 1 -5.77 7.73 7.66
N LYS A 2 -5.06 7.58 6.56
CA LYS A 2 -5.44 6.70 5.45
C LYS A 2 -4.44 5.57 5.31
N TYR A 3 -4.79 4.58 4.51
CA TYR A 3 -4.01 3.36 4.39
C TYR A 3 -3.92 2.88 2.95
N PHE A 4 -2.94 2.05 2.65
CA PHE A 4 -2.85 1.31 1.39
C PHE A 4 -2.01 0.05 1.56
N PHE A 5 -2.12 -0.87 0.61
CA PHE A 5 -1.33 -2.10 0.55
C PHE A 5 -0.27 -2.02 -0.55
N LEU A 6 0.96 -2.45 -0.22
CA LEU A 6 2.11 -2.43 -1.12
C LEU A 6 2.85 -3.76 -1.09
N SER A 7 3.15 -4.29 -2.28
CA SER A 7 3.87 -5.56 -2.44
C SER A 7 5.33 -5.41 -2.05
N ASP A 8 5.96 -6.50 -1.62
CA ASP A 8 7.40 -6.55 -1.42
C ASP A 8 8.16 -6.20 -2.71
N GLY A 9 9.31 -5.54 -2.57
CA GLY A 9 10.08 -5.05 -3.71
C GLY A 9 9.47 -3.84 -4.42
N TRP A 10 8.45 -3.19 -3.83
CA TRP A 10 7.95 -1.89 -4.27
C TRP A 10 8.23 -0.81 -3.23
N VAL A 11 8.47 0.40 -3.71
CA VAL A 11 8.75 1.60 -2.92
C VAL A 11 7.82 2.76 -3.30
N THR A 12 7.68 3.70 -2.38
CA THR A 12 6.88 4.91 -2.58
C THR A 12 7.67 5.99 -3.31
N GLY A 13 7.01 6.70 -4.23
CA GLY A 13 7.54 7.82 -4.98
C GLY A 13 6.88 9.14 -4.60
N ARG A 14 6.36 9.85 -5.61
CA ARG A 14 5.65 11.12 -5.43
C ARG A 14 4.40 10.95 -4.55
N VAL A 15 4.10 12.00 -3.78
CA VAL A 15 2.92 12.08 -2.91
C VAL A 15 2.15 13.35 -3.25
N TRP A 16 0.82 13.28 -3.25
CA TRP A 16 -0.05 14.42 -3.51
C TRP A 16 -0.91 14.74 -2.30
N GLU A 17 -1.21 16.02 -2.14
CA GLU A 17 -2.23 16.59 -1.27
C GLU A 17 -3.26 17.36 -2.11
N PHE A 18 -4.25 17.98 -1.48
CA PHE A 18 -5.31 18.72 -2.21
C PHE A 18 -4.75 19.85 -3.10
N GLY A 19 -3.60 20.43 -2.73
CA GLY A 19 -2.91 21.48 -3.50
C GLY A 19 -2.01 20.99 -4.64
N GLY A 20 -1.92 19.68 -4.89
CA GLY A 20 -1.02 19.09 -5.88
C GLY A 20 0.06 18.23 -5.25
N LEU A 21 1.28 18.25 -5.80
CA LEU A 21 2.41 17.52 -5.21
C LEU A 21 2.69 18.04 -3.80
N TRP A 22 3.03 17.12 -2.89
CA TRP A 22 3.36 17.45 -1.51
C TRP A 22 4.42 18.54 -1.44
N ASN A 23 4.07 19.66 -0.80
CA ASN A 23 4.98 20.80 -0.71
C ASN A 23 5.88 20.69 0.52
N GLU A 24 7.05 20.06 0.38
CA GLU A 24 8.01 19.93 1.49
C GLU A 24 8.45 21.27 2.08
N ILE A 25 8.50 22.35 1.28
CA ILE A 25 8.86 23.69 1.78
C ILE A 25 7.74 24.25 2.67
N GLY A 26 6.50 24.12 2.22
CA GLY A 26 5.32 24.57 2.97
C GLY A 26 5.10 23.78 4.26
N TRP A 27 5.30 22.46 4.21
CA TRP A 27 5.15 21.57 5.36
C TRP A 27 6.39 21.51 6.26
N GLN A 28 7.55 21.92 5.75
CA GLN A 28 8.88 21.77 6.36
C GLN A 28 9.27 20.31 6.67
N ARG A 29 8.64 19.36 5.99
CA ARG A 29 8.91 17.93 6.14
C ARG A 29 8.30 17.13 4.98
N LYS A 30 8.73 15.88 4.90
CA LYS A 30 8.06 14.82 4.14
C LYS A 30 6.74 14.41 4.79
N PRO A 31 5.80 13.82 4.03
CA PRO A 31 4.63 13.20 4.61
C PRO A 31 5.06 12.03 5.51
N HIS A 32 4.42 11.91 6.66
CA HIS A 32 4.57 10.78 7.55
C HIS A 32 3.87 9.58 6.93
N MET A 33 4.66 8.53 6.75
CA MET A 33 4.21 7.25 6.27
C MET A 33 4.90 6.16 7.08
N ARG A 34 4.16 5.10 7.41
CA ARG A 34 4.67 4.00 8.21
C ARG A 34 4.14 2.68 7.69
N ARG A 35 5.03 1.72 7.46
CA ARG A 35 4.66 0.30 7.29
C ARG A 35 4.24 -0.26 8.65
N LEU A 36 3.05 -0.84 8.72
CA LEU A 36 2.57 -1.56 9.89
C LEU A 36 2.99 -3.04 9.78
N ASN A 37 3.07 -3.73 10.92
CA ASN A 37 3.38 -5.16 10.96
C ASN A 37 2.11 -6.01 10.66
N LEU A 38 1.42 -5.65 9.59
CA LEU A 38 0.21 -6.29 9.10
C LEU A 38 0.34 -6.46 7.59
N SER A 39 -0.08 -7.61 7.09
CA SER A 39 -0.03 -7.95 5.66
C SER A 39 -1.19 -8.86 5.27
N ILE A 40 -1.44 -8.94 3.97
CA ILE A 40 -2.31 -9.94 3.36
C ILE A 40 -1.53 -10.71 2.29
N GLN A 41 -1.96 -11.94 2.00
CA GLN A 41 -1.51 -12.68 0.82
C GLN A 41 -2.51 -12.47 -0.31
N GLU A 42 -2.06 -12.09 -1.49
CA GLU A 42 -2.91 -11.93 -2.67
C GLU A 42 -2.13 -12.42 -3.89
N GLN A 43 -2.66 -13.43 -4.60
CA GLN A 43 -2.03 -14.01 -5.81
C GLN A 43 -0.56 -14.49 -5.60
N GLY A 44 -0.24 -14.98 -4.41
CA GLY A 44 1.12 -15.44 -4.08
C GLY A 44 2.09 -14.32 -3.70
N GLU A 45 1.64 -13.06 -3.64
CA GLU A 45 2.42 -11.93 -3.17
C GLU A 45 2.02 -11.52 -1.75
N THR A 46 3.02 -11.07 -0.97
CA THR A 46 2.78 -10.44 0.32
C THR A 46 2.56 -8.95 0.12
N LEU A 47 1.39 -8.46 0.51
CA LEU A 47 1.07 -7.04 0.51
C LEU A 47 1.08 -6.49 1.93
N TRP A 48 2.00 -5.57 2.22
CA TRP A 48 2.14 -4.91 3.52
C TRP A 48 1.23 -3.71 3.65
N LEU A 49 0.65 -3.53 4.82
CA LEU A 49 -0.19 -2.37 5.15
C LEU A 49 0.68 -1.16 5.49
N TYR A 50 0.44 -0.05 4.80
CA TYR A 50 1.03 1.25 5.09
C TYR A 50 -0.03 2.20 5.62
N GLN A 51 0.33 3.01 6.61
CA GLN A 51 -0.44 4.13 7.13
C GLN A 51 0.18 5.45 6.63
N VAL A 52 -0.68 6.38 6.23
CA VAL A 52 -0.33 7.75 5.83
C VAL A 52 -1.23 8.77 6.52
N GLU A 53 -0.77 10.02 6.55
CA GLU A 53 -1.55 11.15 7.06
C GLU A 53 -2.85 11.39 6.29
N GLU A 54 -3.80 12.04 6.96
CA GLU A 54 -5.11 12.35 6.37
C GLU A 54 -5.03 13.32 5.18
N THR A 55 -4.07 14.23 5.21
CA THR A 55 -3.84 15.24 4.15
C THR A 55 -3.32 14.62 2.86
N VAL A 56 -2.75 13.42 2.92
CA VAL A 56 -2.29 12.68 1.75
C VAL A 56 -3.50 12.25 0.92
N LEU A 57 -3.51 12.64 -0.34
CA LEU A 57 -4.55 12.32 -1.30
C LEU A 57 -4.19 11.10 -2.15
N MET A 58 -2.91 10.99 -2.53
CA MET A 58 -2.45 9.95 -3.44
C MET A 58 -0.97 9.64 -3.22
N VAL A 59 -0.59 8.39 -3.45
CA VAL A 59 0.78 7.91 -3.33
C VAL A 59 1.14 7.16 -4.61
N GLU A 60 2.21 7.59 -5.25
CA GLU A 60 2.87 6.87 -6.32
C GLU A 60 3.70 5.73 -5.74
N VAL A 61 3.69 4.59 -6.41
CA VAL A 61 4.58 3.48 -6.09
C VAL A 61 5.25 2.94 -7.35
N LYS A 62 6.44 2.39 -7.18
CA LYS A 62 7.27 1.81 -8.24
C LYS A 62 8.09 0.63 -7.70
N PRO A 63 8.56 -0.29 -8.54
CA PRO A 63 9.51 -1.32 -8.13
C PRO A 63 10.80 -0.71 -7.55
N GLU A 64 11.37 -1.34 -6.54
CA GLU A 64 12.59 -0.91 -5.86
C GLU A 64 13.83 -1.04 -6.75
N ASN A 65 13.90 -2.15 -7.52
CA ASN A 65 15.01 -2.44 -8.42
C ASN A 65 14.59 -2.20 -9.87
N GLU A 66 14.91 -1.01 -10.39
CA GLU A 66 14.65 -0.62 -11.79
C GLU A 66 15.63 -1.25 -12.81
N ILE A 67 16.50 -2.18 -12.39
CA ILE A 67 17.52 -2.76 -13.28
C ILE A 67 16.84 -3.70 -14.29
N GLY A 68 16.47 -3.14 -15.44
CA GLY A 68 16.00 -3.89 -16.62
C GLY A 68 14.49 -3.94 -16.83
N SER A 69 13.68 -3.30 -15.98
CA SER A 69 12.24 -3.17 -16.24
C SER A 69 11.95 -1.94 -17.11
N PRO A 70 11.06 -2.04 -18.12
CA PRO A 70 10.77 -0.93 -19.01
C PRO A 70 10.24 0.26 -18.21
N ILE A 71 10.73 1.45 -18.53
CA ILE A 71 10.18 2.75 -18.12
C ILE A 71 8.64 2.65 -18.17
N GLY A 72 7.96 2.69 -17.01
CA GLY A 72 6.50 2.66 -16.98
C GLY A 72 5.81 1.86 -15.87
N GLN A 73 6.52 1.13 -15.00
CA GLN A 73 5.88 0.48 -13.84
C GLN A 73 5.69 1.47 -12.69
N VAL A 74 4.87 2.49 -12.92
CA VAL A 74 4.47 3.46 -11.92
C VAL A 74 2.97 3.34 -11.73
N VAL A 75 2.53 3.12 -10.49
CA VAL A 75 1.12 2.94 -10.16
C VAL A 75 0.72 3.93 -9.07
N LEU A 76 -0.47 4.51 -9.21
CA LEU A 76 -1.08 5.32 -8.15
C LEU A 76 -1.88 4.40 -7.24
N LYS A 77 -1.58 4.40 -5.94
CA LYS A 77 -2.29 3.58 -4.97
C LYS A 77 -3.57 4.27 -4.50
N ARG A 78 -4.66 3.52 -4.55
CA ARG A 78 -5.91 3.89 -3.89
C ARG A 78 -5.71 3.86 -2.38
N LEU A 79 -5.98 4.99 -1.73
CA LEU A 79 -6.00 5.08 -0.28
C LEU A 79 -7.36 4.64 0.24
N ILE A 80 -7.36 3.97 1.38
CA ILE A 80 -8.54 3.38 2.02
C ILE A 80 -8.63 3.79 3.50
N THR A 81 -9.84 3.70 4.07
CA THR A 81 -10.09 4.00 5.48
C THR A 81 -9.72 2.83 6.39
N ALA A 82 -9.75 3.05 7.71
CA ALA A 82 -9.49 1.99 8.67
C ALA A 82 -10.54 0.86 8.60
N GLU A 83 -11.81 1.21 8.39
CA GLU A 83 -12.91 0.25 8.22
C GLU A 83 -12.67 -0.63 6.99
N GLN A 84 -12.30 -0.03 5.86
CA GLN A 84 -11.96 -0.77 4.64
C GLN A 84 -10.72 -1.66 4.81
N VAL A 85 -9.74 -1.24 5.63
CA VAL A 85 -8.60 -2.08 5.99
C VAL A 85 -9.05 -3.30 6.79
N ILE A 86 -9.91 -3.10 7.80
CA ILE A 86 -10.45 -4.20 8.63
C ILE A 86 -11.19 -5.19 7.73
N ASP A 87 -12.09 -4.71 6.88
CA ASP A 87 -12.84 -5.56 5.95
C ASP A 87 -11.90 -6.40 5.06
N ARG A 88 -10.84 -5.77 4.52
CA ARG A 88 -9.86 -6.46 3.66
C ARG A 88 -9.01 -7.48 4.42
N LEU A 89 -8.59 -7.17 5.65
CA LEU A 89 -7.87 -8.11 6.51
C LEU A 89 -8.74 -9.32 6.88
N CYS A 90 -10.02 -9.09 7.19
CA CYS A 90 -10.97 -10.15 7.50
C CYS A 90 -11.25 -11.05 6.29
N ALA A 91 -11.41 -10.47 5.10
CA ALA A 91 -11.60 -11.23 3.87
C ALA A 91 -10.39 -12.13 3.57
N ALA A 92 -9.17 -11.59 3.60
CA ALA A 92 -7.94 -12.35 3.33
C ALA A 92 -7.73 -13.53 4.32
N ASN A 93 -8.08 -13.35 5.59
CA ASN A 93 -8.01 -14.42 6.58
C ASN A 93 -9.04 -15.53 6.34
N SER A 94 -10.21 -15.18 5.79
CA SER A 94 -11.27 -16.14 5.46
C SER A 94 -10.89 -16.99 4.26
N ASP A 95 -10.23 -16.39 3.26
CA ASP A 95 -9.74 -17.11 2.07
C ASP A 95 -8.66 -18.14 2.45
N MET A 96 -7.67 -17.75 3.28
CA MET A 96 -6.67 -18.70 3.79
C MET A 96 -7.29 -19.88 4.55
N ALA A 97 -8.36 -19.66 5.33
CA ALA A 97 -9.01 -20.74 6.05
C ALA A 97 -9.65 -21.77 5.10
N ASN A 98 -10.23 -21.32 3.99
CA ASN A 98 -10.88 -22.18 3.01
C ASN A 98 -9.88 -22.98 2.14
N GLU A 99 -8.72 -22.41 1.81
CA GLU A 99 -7.64 -23.12 1.08
C GLU A 99 -7.07 -24.27 1.92
N ASN A 100 -6.82 -24.03 3.21
CA ASN A 100 -6.31 -25.05 4.15
C ASN A 100 -7.29 -26.22 4.39
N LEU A 101 -8.60 -26.01 4.18
CA LEU A 101 -9.63 -27.06 4.27
C LEU A 101 -9.63 -27.98 3.05
N HIS A 102 -9.32 -27.46 1.86
CA HIS A 102 -9.30 -28.25 0.62
C HIS A 102 -8.03 -29.08 0.44
N GLU A 103 -6.91 -28.67 1.02
CA GLU A 103 -5.64 -29.43 0.94
C GLU A 103 -5.60 -30.65 1.90
N LYS A 104 -6.58 -30.77 2.80
CA LYS A 104 -6.68 -31.84 3.82
C LYS A 104 -7.73 -32.91 3.53
N ALA A 105 -8.44 -32.83 2.41
CA ALA A 105 -9.47 -33.80 1.99
C ALA A 105 -8.95 -34.69 0.85
#